data_AF-A0A0Q6RR26-F1
#
_entry.id   AF-A0A0Q6RR26-F1
#
_cell.length_a   1.000
_cell.length_b   1.000
_cell.length_c   1.000
_cell.angle_alpha   90.00
_cell.angle_beta   90.00
_cell.angle_gamma   90.00
#
_symmetry.space_group_name_H-M   'P 1'
#
loop_
_entity.id
_entity.type
_entity.pdbx_description
1 polymer ?
#
loop_
_entity_poly.entity_id
_entity_poly.type
_entity_poly.pdbx_seq_one_letter_code
_entity_poly.pdbx_strand_id
1 'polypeptide(L)'
;MTDPKSRLREARAAAGFASPTDAANAFPREINKNTLISHENGNRPISRKAAEKYGDLFGAKAGWILFGENAADDGSTPARKPEVSLYQSGLVAARVAGTVEAGTFREVDEFDQSEPVEIQVPRDEKFPNARQLLFDVGGDSLNELRPRPILSGDRLVCLAYEDVAHEVELRDGMVVVVQRTRDSGHFREWSVKQIELYNDRAEFHPRSSNPKHKPIVVHHDSEADDGVSVEIIALVRRVMNEMPGF
;
A
#
# COMPACT_ATOMS: atom_id res chain seq x y z
N MET A 1 -1.27 2.29 46.95
CA MET A 1 -1.61 1.51 45.75
C MET A 1 -2.60 2.32 44.93
N THR A 2 -2.21 2.79 43.75
CA THR A 2 -3.14 3.49 42.83
C THR A 2 -4.11 2.48 42.23
N ASP A 3 -5.39 2.81 42.25
CA ASP A 3 -6.46 1.98 41.71
C ASP A 3 -6.50 2.05 40.17
N PRO A 4 -7.08 1.02 39.49
CA PRO A 4 -7.06 0.94 38.03
C PRO A 4 -7.62 2.18 37.31
N LYS A 5 -8.65 2.82 37.89
CA LYS A 5 -9.23 4.04 37.33
C LYS A 5 -8.27 5.24 37.34
N SER A 6 -7.47 5.38 38.38
CA SER A 6 -6.48 6.47 38.48
C SER A 6 -5.33 6.24 37.50
N ARG A 7 -4.92 4.99 37.31
CA ARG A 7 -3.91 4.61 36.32
C ARG A 7 -4.39 4.80 34.89
N LEU A 8 -5.66 4.49 34.59
CA LEU A 8 -6.26 4.81 33.29
C LEU A 8 -6.29 6.33 33.01
N ARG A 9 -6.63 7.14 34.01
CA ARG A 9 -6.60 8.61 33.92
C ARG A 9 -5.20 9.14 33.66
N GLU A 10 -4.21 8.58 34.35
CA GLU A 10 -2.80 8.92 34.18
C GLU A 10 -2.29 8.56 32.78
N ALA A 11 -2.60 7.36 32.28
CA ALA A 11 -2.27 6.96 30.92
C ALA A 11 -2.86 7.91 29.88
N ARG A 12 -4.15 8.25 29.99
CA ARG A 12 -4.81 9.21 29.10
C ARG A 12 -4.13 10.58 29.13
N ALA A 13 -3.82 11.09 30.32
CA ALA A 13 -3.19 12.40 30.48
C ALA A 13 -1.77 12.41 29.89
N ALA A 14 -1.00 11.33 30.08
CA ALA A 14 0.33 11.16 29.49
C ALA A 14 0.28 11.06 27.95
N ALA A 15 -0.81 10.51 27.40
CA ALA A 15 -1.07 10.49 25.96
C ALA A 15 -1.52 11.84 25.39
N GLY A 16 -1.62 12.90 26.22
CA GLY A 16 -1.92 14.25 25.77
C GLY A 16 -3.40 14.62 25.72
N PHE A 17 -4.31 13.76 26.18
CA PHE A 17 -5.74 14.07 26.19
C PHE A 17 -6.18 14.65 27.52
N ALA A 18 -6.80 15.84 27.50
CA ALA A 18 -7.17 16.55 28.73
C ALA A 18 -8.38 15.93 29.45
N SER A 19 -9.30 15.31 28.70
CA SER A 19 -10.51 14.66 29.25
C SER A 19 -10.82 13.33 28.57
N PRO A 20 -11.57 12.41 29.20
CA PRO A 20 -12.04 11.20 28.54
C PRO A 20 -12.97 11.49 27.35
N THR A 21 -13.62 12.65 27.31
CA THR A 21 -14.38 13.09 26.13
C THR A 21 -13.47 13.41 24.95
N ASP A 22 -12.37 14.10 25.23
CA ASP A 22 -11.35 14.48 24.25
C ASP A 22 -10.69 13.22 23.63
N ALA A 23 -10.28 12.28 24.48
CA ALA A 23 -9.76 10.99 24.04
C ALA A 23 -10.77 10.18 23.20
N ALA A 24 -12.05 10.16 23.57
CA ALA A 24 -13.06 9.44 22.80
C ALA A 24 -13.37 10.11 21.45
N ASN A 25 -13.25 11.44 21.35
CA ASN A 25 -13.43 12.17 20.10
C ASN A 25 -12.24 11.98 19.15
N ALA A 26 -11.03 11.79 19.67
CA ALA A 26 -9.85 11.45 18.86
C ALA A 26 -9.94 10.03 18.27
N PHE A 27 -10.63 9.11 18.96
CA PHE A 27 -10.76 7.71 18.56
C PHE A 27 -12.21 7.20 18.51
N PRO A 28 -13.10 7.78 17.68
CA PRO A 28 -14.54 7.54 17.73
C PRO A 28 -14.94 6.13 17.27
N ARG A 29 -14.12 5.47 16.44
CA ARG A 29 -14.33 4.08 16.00
C ARG A 29 -13.83 3.05 17.02
N GLU A 30 -12.92 3.45 17.91
CA GLU A 30 -12.26 2.53 18.83
C GLU A 30 -12.80 2.59 20.25
N ILE A 31 -13.04 3.79 20.77
CA ILE A 31 -13.48 3.98 22.15
C ILE A 31 -14.87 4.61 22.20
N ASN A 32 -15.78 3.95 22.91
CA ASN A 32 -17.04 4.55 23.29
C ASN A 32 -16.86 5.53 24.46
N LYS A 33 -17.22 6.80 24.27
CA LYS A 33 -17.14 7.89 25.26
C LYS A 33 -17.73 7.52 26.63
N ASN A 34 -18.95 6.99 26.66
CA ASN A 34 -19.63 6.65 27.92
C ASN A 34 -18.92 5.50 28.66
N THR A 35 -18.35 4.57 27.91
CA THR A 35 -17.59 3.44 28.47
C THR A 35 -16.28 3.91 29.11
N LEU A 36 -15.52 4.79 28.43
CA LEU A 36 -14.28 5.35 28.99
C LEU A 36 -14.54 6.19 30.23
N ILE A 37 -15.58 7.05 30.22
CA ILE A 37 -15.99 7.85 31.38
C ILE A 37 -16.35 6.94 32.56
N SER A 38 -17.10 5.86 32.31
CA SER A 38 -17.51 4.91 33.36
C SER A 38 -16.32 4.18 33.99
N HIS A 39 -15.32 3.80 33.18
CA HIS A 39 -14.07 3.21 33.65
C HIS A 39 -13.20 4.20 34.45
N GLU A 40 -13.04 5.45 33.99
CA GLU A 40 -12.25 6.47 34.70
C GLU A 40 -12.90 6.95 36.00
N ASN A 41 -14.23 6.88 36.10
CA ASN A 41 -14.95 7.18 37.33
C ASN A 41 -14.99 5.98 38.30
N GLY A 42 -14.66 4.78 37.82
CA GLY A 42 -14.72 3.53 38.59
C GLY A 42 -16.12 2.95 38.75
N ASN A 43 -17.09 3.45 37.98
CA ASN A 43 -18.45 2.91 37.97
C ASN A 43 -18.50 1.53 37.32
N ARG A 44 -17.53 1.23 36.45
CA ARG A 44 -17.38 -0.07 35.80
C ARG A 44 -15.95 -0.58 35.97
N PRO A 45 -15.76 -1.87 36.30
CA PRO A 45 -14.43 -2.47 36.32
C PRO A 45 -13.85 -2.55 34.90
N ILE A 46 -12.56 -2.29 34.77
CA ILE A 46 -11.83 -2.37 33.51
C ILE A 46 -11.53 -3.83 33.22
N SER A 47 -12.04 -4.36 32.10
CA SER A 47 -11.70 -5.71 31.65
C SER A 47 -10.30 -5.75 31.04
N ARG A 48 -9.71 -6.95 30.93
CA ARG A 48 -8.41 -7.14 30.25
C ARG A 48 -8.41 -6.56 28.83
N LYS A 49 -9.44 -6.90 28.04
CA LYS A 49 -9.62 -6.41 26.66
C LYS A 49 -9.76 -4.88 26.59
N ALA A 50 -10.41 -4.27 27.58
CA ALA A 50 -10.52 -2.81 27.64
C ALA A 50 -9.17 -2.17 28.00
N ALA A 51 -8.42 -2.76 28.95
CA ALA A 51 -7.09 -2.29 29.32
C ALA A 51 -6.07 -2.42 28.19
N GLU A 52 -6.13 -3.48 27.38
CA GLU A 52 -5.35 -3.64 26.15
C GLU A 52 -5.65 -2.50 25.17
N LYS A 53 -6.93 -2.30 24.84
CA LYS A 53 -7.36 -1.22 23.96
C LYS A 53 -6.93 0.17 24.45
N TYR A 54 -7.06 0.46 25.74
CA TYR A 54 -6.59 1.73 26.30
C TYR A 54 -5.07 1.83 26.32
N GLY A 55 -4.37 0.72 26.53
CA GLY A 55 -2.92 0.65 26.49
C GLY A 55 -2.37 0.99 25.11
N ASP A 56 -2.96 0.42 24.06
CA ASP A 56 -2.58 0.67 22.67
C ASP A 56 -2.80 2.15 22.28
N LEU A 57 -3.92 2.73 22.72
CA LEU A 57 -4.31 4.11 22.36
C LEU A 57 -3.61 5.18 23.19
N PHE A 58 -3.22 4.87 24.44
CA PHE A 58 -2.60 5.83 25.35
C PHE A 58 -1.11 5.55 25.62
N GLY A 59 -0.51 4.55 24.97
CA GLY A 59 0.90 4.20 25.13
C GLY A 59 1.25 3.65 26.52
N ALA A 60 0.33 2.95 27.18
CA ALA A 60 0.52 2.36 28.51
C ALA A 60 0.38 0.83 28.50
N LYS A 61 1.04 0.12 29.42
CA LYS A 61 0.88 -1.34 29.51
C LYS A 61 -0.48 -1.69 30.13
N ALA A 62 -1.25 -2.58 29.51
CA ALA A 62 -2.53 -3.08 30.05
C ALA A 62 -2.39 -3.66 31.48
N GLY A 63 -1.31 -4.41 31.72
CA GLY A 63 -0.98 -4.94 33.05
C GLY A 63 -0.70 -3.83 34.07
N TRP A 64 -0.03 -2.75 33.65
CA TRP A 64 0.15 -1.58 34.50
C TRP A 64 -1.17 -0.86 34.76
N ILE A 65 -2.11 -0.79 33.81
CA ILE A 65 -3.45 -0.19 34.03
C ILE A 65 -4.29 -1.02 35.02
N LEU A 66 -4.15 -2.36 35.03
CA LEU A 66 -4.95 -3.25 35.87
C LEU A 66 -4.34 -3.51 37.25
N PHE A 67 -3.03 -3.77 37.33
CA PHE A 67 -2.39 -4.27 38.55
C PHE A 67 -1.28 -3.37 39.14
N GLY A 68 -0.73 -2.44 38.37
CA GLY A 68 0.31 -1.51 38.82
C GLY A 68 1.70 -2.16 38.82
N GLU A 69 2.70 -1.48 39.40
CA GLU A 69 4.11 -1.92 39.34
C GLU A 69 4.43 -3.22 40.11
N ASN A 70 3.49 -3.75 40.90
CA ASN A 70 3.66 -5.00 41.67
C ASN A 70 3.13 -6.26 40.95
N ALA A 71 2.81 -6.17 39.66
CA ALA A 71 2.58 -7.37 38.87
C ALA A 71 3.92 -8.10 38.72
N ALA A 72 4.08 -9.21 39.44
CA ALA A 72 5.18 -10.14 39.25
C ALA A 72 5.35 -10.40 37.76
N ASP A 73 6.62 -10.38 37.34
CA ASP A 73 7.11 -10.51 35.97
C ASP A 73 6.76 -11.88 35.39
N ASP A 74 5.49 -12.10 35.06
CA ASP A 74 5.05 -13.14 34.15
C ASP A 74 5.11 -12.57 32.73
N GLY A 75 6.35 -12.41 32.25
CA GLY A 75 6.75 -12.54 30.85
C GLY A 75 6.06 -11.66 29.79
N SER A 76 5.40 -10.56 30.16
CA SER A 76 4.69 -9.70 29.20
C SER A 76 4.93 -8.21 29.45
N THR A 77 6.20 -7.85 29.61
CA THR A 77 6.65 -6.52 29.22
C THR A 77 6.67 -6.48 27.69
N PRO A 78 5.80 -5.73 26.97
CA PRO A 78 6.26 -5.18 25.73
C PRO A 78 7.34 -4.19 26.16
N ALA A 79 8.59 -4.66 26.09
CA ALA A 79 9.68 -3.77 25.86
C ALA A 79 9.19 -2.85 24.75
N ARG A 80 9.45 -1.55 24.86
CA ARG A 80 9.55 -0.71 23.68
C ARG A 80 10.66 -1.35 22.85
N LYS A 81 10.29 -2.37 22.09
CA LYS A 81 11.13 -2.89 21.03
C LYS A 81 11.37 -1.61 20.20
N PRO A 82 12.62 -1.29 19.76
CA PRO A 82 12.68 -0.67 18.44
C PRO A 82 11.74 -1.52 17.59
N GLU A 83 10.80 -0.94 16.84
CA GLU A 83 9.79 -1.70 16.11
C GLU A 83 10.47 -2.62 15.09
N VAL A 84 11.06 -3.69 15.59
CA VAL A 84 11.41 -4.91 14.90
C VAL A 84 10.08 -5.62 14.94
N SER A 85 9.20 -5.13 14.06
CA SER A 85 8.27 -6.01 13.38
C SER A 85 9.09 -7.21 12.94
N LEU A 86 8.57 -8.42 13.15
CA LEU A 86 9.12 -9.57 12.45
C LEU A 86 9.06 -9.21 10.96
N TYR A 87 10.20 -8.80 10.40
CA TYR A 87 10.39 -8.72 8.97
C TYR A 87 10.18 -10.15 8.49
N GLN A 88 8.96 -10.47 8.09
CA GLN A 88 8.80 -11.48 7.06
C GLN A 88 9.32 -10.82 5.79
N SER A 89 10.65 -10.75 5.67
CA SER A 89 11.31 -10.87 4.37
C SER A 89 11.01 -12.29 3.86
N GLY A 90 9.73 -12.54 3.60
CA GLY A 90 9.21 -13.74 3.01
C GLY A 90 9.20 -13.55 1.52
N LEU A 91 9.62 -14.59 0.81
CA LEU A 91 9.32 -14.67 -0.60
C LEU A 91 7.81 -14.85 -0.76
N VAL A 92 7.24 -14.18 -1.75
CA VAL A 92 5.86 -14.38 -2.19
C VAL A 92 5.88 -14.76 -3.66
N ALA A 93 4.92 -15.58 -4.07
CA ALA A 93 4.68 -15.87 -5.47
C ALA A 93 4.12 -14.60 -6.14
N ALA A 94 4.85 -14.07 -7.12
CA ALA A 94 4.38 -12.99 -7.98
C ALA A 94 4.09 -13.55 -9.37
N ARG A 95 2.92 -13.23 -9.91
CA ARG A 95 2.47 -13.70 -11.22
C ARG A 95 3.16 -12.91 -12.33
N VAL A 96 3.73 -13.60 -13.31
CA VAL A 96 4.15 -13.00 -14.59
C VAL A 96 2.91 -12.66 -15.39
N ALA A 97 2.60 -11.36 -15.46
CA ALA A 97 1.43 -10.86 -16.15
C ALA A 97 1.63 -10.87 -17.67
N GLY A 98 2.83 -10.51 -18.14
CA GLY A 98 3.22 -10.53 -19.54
C GLY A 98 4.17 -9.38 -19.91
N THR A 99 4.19 -9.00 -21.18
CA THR A 99 5.12 -7.98 -21.70
C THR A 99 4.48 -6.59 -21.74
N VAL A 100 5.19 -5.58 -21.20
CA VAL A 100 4.87 -4.16 -21.42
C VAL A 100 5.67 -3.65 -22.60
N GLU A 101 4.99 -3.18 -23.65
CA GLU A 101 5.63 -2.72 -24.87
C GLU A 101 4.81 -1.60 -25.49
N ALA A 102 5.35 -0.39 -25.46
CA ALA A 102 4.64 0.80 -25.88
C ALA A 102 4.37 0.81 -27.38
N GLY A 103 3.09 1.06 -27.74
CA GLY A 103 2.61 1.07 -29.11
C GLY A 103 2.20 -0.30 -29.66
N THR A 104 2.32 -1.38 -28.87
CA THR A 104 2.00 -2.74 -29.32
C THR A 104 0.68 -3.23 -28.72
N PHE A 105 -0.39 -3.10 -29.50
CA PHE A 105 -1.70 -3.68 -29.19
C PHE A 105 -1.70 -5.17 -29.47
N ARG A 106 -2.15 -5.95 -28.50
CA ARG A 106 -2.30 -7.40 -28.58
C ARG A 106 -3.78 -7.75 -28.46
N GLU A 107 -4.21 -8.75 -29.23
CA GLU A 107 -5.56 -9.30 -29.10
C GLU A 107 -5.73 -9.95 -27.72
N VAL A 108 -6.87 -9.72 -27.10
CA VAL A 108 -7.22 -10.32 -25.82
C VAL A 108 -7.84 -11.68 -26.09
N ASP A 109 -7.14 -12.74 -25.70
CA ASP A 109 -7.71 -14.08 -25.69
C ASP A 109 -8.49 -14.29 -24.39
N GLU A 110 -9.82 -14.23 -24.48
CA GLU A 110 -10.73 -14.48 -23.35
C GLU A 110 -10.73 -15.96 -22.90
N PHE A 111 -10.22 -16.87 -23.75
CA PHE A 111 -10.18 -18.31 -23.49
C PHE A 111 -8.79 -18.79 -23.07
N ASP A 112 -7.86 -17.89 -22.75
CA ASP A 112 -6.54 -18.26 -22.27
C ASP A 112 -6.64 -19.00 -20.91
N GLN A 113 -6.48 -20.31 -20.98
CA GLN A 113 -6.48 -21.23 -19.85
C GLN A 113 -5.04 -21.64 -19.45
N SER A 114 -4.03 -20.92 -19.95
CA SER A 114 -2.64 -21.20 -19.59
C SER A 114 -2.44 -21.07 -18.08
N GLU A 115 -1.66 -21.98 -17.51
CA GLU A 115 -1.30 -21.89 -16.10
C GLU A 115 -0.48 -20.61 -15.85
N PRO A 116 -0.85 -19.79 -14.85
CA PRO A 116 -0.08 -18.60 -14.50
C PRO A 116 1.35 -18.97 -14.12
N VAL A 117 2.32 -18.35 -14.79
CA VAL A 117 3.72 -18.47 -14.38
C VAL A 117 3.93 -17.60 -13.14
N GLU A 118 4.46 -18.20 -12.08
CA GLU A 118 4.76 -17.50 -10.82
C GLU A 118 6.25 -17.57 -10.48
N ILE A 119 6.79 -16.48 -9.96
CA ILE A 119 8.19 -16.38 -9.53
C ILE A 119 8.22 -15.89 -8.09
N GLN A 120 9.13 -16.46 -7.30
CA GLN A 120 9.34 -16.04 -5.93
C GLN A 120 10.09 -14.71 -5.89
N VAL A 121 9.47 -13.69 -5.29
CA VAL A 121 10.06 -12.36 -5.12
C VAL A 121 9.96 -11.92 -3.67
N PRO A 122 10.83 -11.01 -3.19
CA PRO A 122 10.68 -10.47 -1.87
C PRO A 122 9.35 -9.71 -1.76
N ARG A 123 8.59 -10.00 -0.71
CA ARG A 123 7.35 -9.30 -0.36
C ARG A 123 7.56 -7.78 -0.32
N ASP A 124 6.56 -7.01 -0.75
CA ASP A 124 6.57 -5.56 -0.56
C ASP A 124 6.38 -5.21 0.93
N GLU A 125 7.25 -4.35 1.43
CA GLU A 125 7.31 -4.00 2.86
C GLU A 125 6.17 -3.07 3.27
N LYS A 126 5.70 -2.22 2.35
CA LYS A 126 4.66 -1.23 2.62
C LYS A 126 3.27 -1.81 2.36
N PHE A 127 3.15 -2.69 1.37
CA PHE A 127 1.88 -3.30 0.96
C PHE A 127 1.99 -4.84 0.96
N PRO A 128 2.14 -5.47 2.14
CA PRO A 128 2.45 -6.89 2.25
C PRO A 128 1.33 -7.83 1.77
N ASN A 129 0.10 -7.32 1.64
CA ASN A 129 -1.08 -8.08 1.21
C ASN A 129 -1.47 -7.81 -0.25
N ALA A 130 -0.85 -6.82 -0.91
CA ALA A 130 -1.16 -6.51 -2.30
C ALA A 130 -0.51 -7.54 -3.22
N ARG A 131 -1.22 -7.93 -4.29
CA ARG A 131 -0.67 -8.85 -5.28
C ARG A 131 0.53 -8.23 -5.98
N GLN A 132 1.61 -9.01 -6.08
CA GLN A 132 2.77 -8.64 -6.87
C GLN A 132 2.66 -9.20 -8.28
N LEU A 133 2.83 -8.32 -9.26
CA LEU A 133 2.78 -8.62 -10.69
C LEU A 133 4.16 -8.39 -11.30
N LEU A 134 4.54 -9.25 -12.22
CA LEU A 134 5.79 -9.15 -12.97
C LEU A 134 5.49 -8.82 -14.43
N PHE A 135 6.18 -7.81 -14.95
CA PHE A 135 6.09 -7.44 -16.36
C PHE A 135 7.47 -7.43 -17.01
N ASP A 136 7.59 -8.09 -18.15
CA ASP A 136 8.80 -8.05 -18.96
C ASP A 136 8.77 -6.80 -19.85
N VAL A 137 9.86 -6.02 -19.85
CA VAL A 137 9.92 -4.77 -20.61
C VAL A 137 10.35 -5.04 -22.04
N GLY A 138 9.49 -4.65 -22.98
CA GLY A 138 9.79 -4.57 -24.40
C GLY A 138 9.98 -3.12 -24.85
N GLY A 139 11.08 -2.86 -25.56
CA GLY A 139 11.34 -1.57 -26.19
C GLY A 139 11.95 -0.52 -25.26
N ASP A 140 11.88 0.74 -25.68
CA ASP A 140 12.68 1.86 -25.16
C ASP A 140 11.85 3.01 -24.57
N SER A 141 10.58 2.79 -24.23
CA SER A 141 9.65 3.84 -23.77
C SER A 141 10.10 4.58 -22.49
N LEU A 142 11.01 4.00 -21.70
CA LEU A 142 11.55 4.58 -20.46
C LEU A 142 13.10 4.50 -20.38
N ASN A 143 13.79 4.38 -21.52
CA ASN A 143 15.25 4.24 -21.55
C ASN A 143 16.01 5.49 -21.08
N GLU A 144 15.35 6.64 -21.01
CA GLU A 144 15.90 7.89 -20.48
C GLU A 144 15.33 8.28 -19.11
N LEU A 145 14.54 7.42 -18.47
CA LEU A 145 14.06 7.66 -17.10
C LEU A 145 15.25 7.92 -16.15
N ARG A 146 15.09 8.91 -15.27
CA ARG A 146 16.09 9.26 -14.24
C ARG A 146 15.50 9.09 -12.84
N PRO A 147 16.33 8.74 -11.84
CA PRO A 147 17.78 8.51 -11.93
C PRO A 147 18.16 7.17 -12.55
N ARG A 148 17.23 6.20 -12.60
CA ARG A 148 17.47 4.86 -13.15
C ARG A 148 16.63 4.65 -14.42
N PRO A 149 17.26 4.38 -15.57
CA PRO A 149 16.53 4.03 -16.79
C PRO A 149 15.89 2.65 -16.65
N ILE A 150 14.80 2.44 -17.39
CA ILE A 150 14.18 1.13 -17.57
C ILE A 150 14.41 0.72 -19.02
N LEU A 151 15.13 -0.38 -19.21
CA LEU A 151 15.60 -0.85 -20.50
C LEU A 151 14.83 -2.09 -20.97
N SER A 152 14.83 -2.34 -22.28
CA SER A 152 14.31 -3.58 -22.83
C SER A 152 15.02 -4.78 -22.21
N GLY A 153 14.27 -5.81 -21.83
CA GLY A 153 14.78 -6.99 -21.13
C GLY A 153 14.78 -6.85 -19.60
N ASP A 154 14.55 -5.66 -19.04
CA ASP A 154 14.28 -5.53 -17.62
C ASP A 154 12.95 -6.21 -17.25
N ARG A 155 12.84 -6.65 -16.00
CA ARG A 155 11.60 -7.15 -15.40
C ARG A 155 11.14 -6.22 -14.30
N LEU A 156 9.91 -5.72 -14.41
CA LEU A 156 9.30 -4.85 -13.41
C LEU A 156 8.62 -5.70 -12.34
N VAL A 157 8.88 -5.37 -11.08
CA VAL A 157 8.11 -5.86 -9.95
C VAL A 157 7.12 -4.78 -9.55
N CYS A 158 5.85 -5.09 -9.69
CA CYS A 158 4.76 -4.15 -9.51
C CYS A 158 3.78 -4.62 -8.44
N LEU A 159 2.99 -3.69 -7.91
CA LEU A 159 1.79 -4.00 -7.13
C LEU A 159 0.57 -3.81 -8.02
N ALA A 160 -0.39 -4.73 -7.97
CA ALA A 160 -1.68 -4.56 -8.62
C ALA A 160 -2.34 -3.28 -8.07
N TYR A 161 -2.69 -2.34 -8.96
CA TYR A 161 -3.14 -1.02 -8.53
C TYR A 161 -4.47 -1.09 -7.78
N GLU A 162 -5.39 -1.94 -8.21
CA GLU A 162 -6.69 -2.15 -7.55
C GLU A 162 -6.56 -2.54 -6.06
N ASP A 163 -5.49 -3.27 -5.70
CA ASP A 163 -5.25 -3.71 -4.31
C ASP A 163 -4.73 -2.58 -3.42
N VAL A 164 -4.18 -1.50 -4.01
CA VAL A 164 -3.52 -0.40 -3.28
C VAL A 164 -4.13 0.97 -3.54
N ALA A 165 -5.09 1.09 -4.46
CA ALA A 165 -5.69 2.37 -4.86
C ALA A 165 -6.35 3.13 -3.71
N HIS A 166 -6.81 2.42 -2.67
CA HIS A 166 -7.43 3.00 -1.48
C HIS A 166 -6.42 3.51 -0.44
N GLU A 167 -5.14 3.11 -0.54
CA GLU A 167 -4.07 3.50 0.39
C GLU A 167 -3.00 4.37 -0.26
N VAL A 168 -2.83 4.28 -1.58
CA VAL A 168 -1.82 5.02 -2.34
C VAL A 168 -2.43 6.25 -2.98
N GLU A 169 -1.91 7.40 -2.56
CA GLU A 169 -2.06 8.65 -3.29
C GLU A 169 -1.05 8.66 -4.45
N LEU A 170 -1.55 8.76 -5.70
CA LEU A 170 -0.71 8.93 -6.88
C LEU A 170 0.00 10.29 -6.83
N ARG A 171 1.26 10.33 -7.29
CA ARG A 171 2.09 11.53 -7.30
C ARG A 171 2.90 11.62 -8.58
N ASP A 172 3.25 12.83 -8.96
CA ASP A 172 4.17 13.10 -10.06
C ASP A 172 5.46 12.30 -9.93
N GLY A 173 5.91 11.78 -11.06
CA GLY A 173 7.15 11.03 -11.14
C GLY A 173 7.02 9.54 -10.80
N MET A 174 5.87 9.08 -10.28
CA MET A 174 5.63 7.64 -10.11
C MET A 174 5.66 6.92 -11.46
N VAL A 175 6.20 5.71 -11.46
CA VAL A 175 6.24 4.85 -12.66
C VAL A 175 5.13 3.82 -12.54
N VAL A 176 4.32 3.74 -13.59
CA VAL A 176 3.12 2.91 -13.61
C VAL A 176 3.04 2.09 -14.89
N VAL A 177 2.35 0.95 -14.79
CA VAL A 177 1.91 0.19 -15.96
C VAL A 177 0.48 0.62 -16.27
N VAL A 178 0.30 1.10 -17.50
CA VAL A 178 -0.98 1.57 -18.04
C VAL A 178 -1.49 0.55 -19.02
N GLN A 179 -2.77 0.19 -18.90
CA GLN A 179 -3.50 -0.55 -19.91
C GLN A 179 -4.28 0.44 -20.79
N ARG A 180 -4.12 0.32 -22.10
CA ARG A 180 -5.04 0.91 -23.05
C ARG A 180 -5.86 -0.18 -23.69
N THR A 181 -7.17 -0.07 -23.69
CA THR A 181 -8.03 -0.98 -24.47
C THR A 181 -8.69 -0.22 -25.60
N ARG A 182 -9.02 -0.92 -26.69
CA ARG A 182 -9.82 -0.41 -27.79
C ARG A 182 -10.72 -1.52 -28.34
N ASP A 183 -11.63 -1.16 -29.24
CA ASP A 183 -12.56 -2.10 -29.88
C ASP A 183 -13.31 -2.94 -28.83
N SER A 184 -13.94 -2.26 -27.87
CA SER A 184 -14.68 -2.90 -26.76
C SER A 184 -13.87 -3.90 -25.92
N GLY A 185 -12.54 -3.74 -25.85
CA GLY A 185 -11.67 -4.60 -25.06
C GLY A 185 -11.01 -5.73 -25.84
N HIS A 186 -11.34 -5.93 -27.12
CA HIS A 186 -10.73 -6.97 -27.95
C HIS A 186 -9.23 -6.78 -28.15
N PHE A 187 -8.74 -5.54 -28.09
CA PHE A 187 -7.31 -5.26 -28.13
C PHE A 187 -6.88 -4.50 -26.88
N ARG A 188 -5.77 -4.95 -26.29
CA ARG A 188 -5.11 -4.26 -25.19
C ARG A 188 -3.66 -3.94 -25.50
N GLU A 189 -3.20 -2.79 -25.06
CA GLU A 189 -1.79 -2.40 -24.99
C GLU A 189 -1.42 -2.28 -23.51
N TRP A 190 -0.31 -2.89 -23.11
CA TRP A 190 0.32 -2.61 -21.83
C TRP A 190 1.59 -1.79 -22.05
N SER A 191 1.69 -0.68 -21.33
CA SER A 191 2.71 0.34 -21.54
C SER A 191 3.24 0.81 -20.19
N VAL A 192 4.56 0.84 -20.00
CA VAL A 192 5.15 1.48 -18.82
C VAL A 192 5.39 2.97 -19.09
N LYS A 193 5.01 3.84 -18.15
CA LYS A 193 5.08 5.32 -18.27
C LYS A 193 5.38 5.97 -16.92
N GLN A 194 5.87 7.21 -16.95
CA GLN A 194 5.95 8.06 -15.77
C GLN A 194 4.72 8.97 -15.71
N ILE A 195 4.03 9.02 -14.58
CA ILE A 195 2.82 9.82 -14.40
C ILE A 195 3.14 11.27 -14.03
N GLU A 196 2.36 12.20 -14.57
CA GLU A 196 2.23 13.59 -14.16
C GLU A 196 0.76 13.90 -13.95
N LEU A 197 0.42 14.48 -12.80
CA LEU A 197 -0.94 14.77 -12.38
C LEU A 197 -1.18 16.27 -12.45
N TYR A 198 -2.28 16.63 -13.10
CA TYR A 198 -2.79 17.99 -13.19
C TYR A 198 -4.20 18.03 -12.59
N ASN A 199 -4.73 19.23 -12.34
CA ASN A 199 -6.06 19.37 -11.74
C ASN A 199 -7.16 18.75 -12.62
N ASP A 200 -7.01 18.80 -13.94
CA ASP A 200 -8.02 18.44 -14.94
C ASP A 200 -7.70 17.14 -15.70
N ARG A 201 -6.50 16.61 -15.55
CA ARG A 201 -6.02 15.46 -16.32
C ARG A 201 -4.86 14.73 -15.66
N ALA A 202 -4.67 13.48 -16.03
CA ALA A 202 -3.45 12.73 -15.82
C ALA A 202 -2.71 12.55 -17.15
N GLU A 203 -1.40 12.75 -17.15
CA GLU A 203 -0.54 12.51 -18.30
C GLU A 203 0.44 11.36 -18.01
N PHE A 204 0.54 10.42 -18.94
CA PHE A 204 1.43 9.27 -18.87
C PHE A 204 2.55 9.45 -19.89
N HIS A 205 3.70 9.92 -19.41
CA HIS A 205 4.81 10.29 -20.25
C HIS A 205 5.77 9.15 -20.50
N PRO A 206 6.24 8.96 -21.74
CA PRO A 206 7.48 8.26 -21.96
C PRO A 206 8.65 9.11 -21.46
N ARG A 207 9.75 8.45 -21.14
CA ARG A 207 11.06 9.07 -20.88
C ARG A 207 12.02 8.36 -21.80
N SER A 208 11.94 8.72 -23.07
CA SER A 208 12.62 8.00 -24.13
C SER A 208 13.38 8.92 -25.06
N SER A 209 14.52 8.45 -25.53
CA SER A 209 15.27 9.08 -26.62
C SER A 209 14.56 8.95 -27.97
N ASN A 210 13.56 8.06 -28.07
CA ASN A 210 12.86 7.76 -29.31
C ASN A 210 11.58 8.62 -29.44
N PRO A 211 11.51 9.53 -30.44
CA PRO A 211 10.42 10.49 -30.58
C PRO A 211 9.09 9.86 -31.01
N LYS A 212 9.07 8.56 -31.36
CA LYS A 212 7.83 7.84 -31.67
C LYS A 212 6.94 7.68 -30.43
N HIS A 213 7.54 7.62 -29.24
CA HIS A 213 6.80 7.52 -27.99
C HIS A 213 6.20 8.87 -27.64
N LYS A 214 4.88 8.95 -27.58
CA LYS A 214 4.14 10.17 -27.22
C LYS A 214 3.46 10.01 -25.86
N PRO A 215 3.30 11.10 -25.08
CA PRO A 215 2.49 11.06 -23.87
C PRO A 215 1.04 10.66 -24.16
N ILE A 216 0.44 9.94 -23.21
CA ILE A 216 -1.00 9.64 -23.22
C ILE A 216 -1.65 10.62 -22.24
N VAL A 217 -2.65 11.37 -22.68
CA VAL A 217 -3.35 12.37 -21.87
C VAL A 217 -4.76 11.87 -21.59
N VAL A 218 -5.16 11.84 -20.32
CA VAL A 218 -6.48 11.39 -19.87
C VAL A 218 -7.12 12.49 -19.04
N HIS A 219 -8.17 13.13 -19.55
CA HIS A 219 -8.92 14.14 -18.81
C HIS A 219 -9.93 13.48 -17.86
N HIS A 220 -10.17 14.09 -16.70
CA HIS A 220 -11.07 13.53 -15.68
C HIS A 220 -12.54 13.45 -16.13
N ASP A 221 -12.97 14.37 -17.01
CA ASP A 221 -14.37 14.50 -17.45
C ASP A 221 -14.62 13.93 -18.86
N SER A 222 -13.64 13.25 -19.46
CA SER A 222 -13.85 12.61 -20.75
C SER A 222 -14.62 11.30 -20.57
N GLU A 223 -15.92 11.30 -20.90
CA GLU A 223 -16.55 10.07 -21.37
C GLU A 223 -15.72 9.56 -22.57
N ALA A 224 -15.42 8.26 -22.59
CA ALA A 224 -14.50 7.66 -23.56
C ALA A 224 -15.06 7.71 -24.99
N ASP A 225 -15.01 8.89 -25.61
CA ASP A 225 -15.67 9.22 -26.89
C ASP A 225 -15.01 8.51 -28.08
N ASP A 226 -13.75 8.08 -27.93
CA ASP A 226 -12.96 7.43 -28.99
C ASP A 226 -12.95 5.89 -28.90
N GLY A 227 -13.72 5.28 -27.99
CA GLY A 227 -13.73 3.82 -27.77
C GLY A 227 -12.40 3.27 -27.25
N VAL A 228 -11.50 4.13 -26.78
CA VAL A 228 -10.22 3.80 -26.14
C VAL A 228 -10.33 4.09 -24.65
N SER A 229 -10.15 3.07 -23.80
CA SER A 229 -10.03 3.27 -22.35
C SER A 229 -8.58 3.24 -21.92
N VAL A 230 -8.23 4.02 -20.89
CA VAL A 230 -6.89 4.08 -20.32
C VAL A 230 -7.00 3.93 -18.80
N GLU A 231 -6.29 2.97 -18.24
CA GLU A 231 -6.31 2.69 -16.79
C GLU A 231 -4.93 2.32 -16.26
N ILE A 232 -4.68 2.64 -14.99
CA ILE A 232 -3.48 2.19 -14.29
C ILE A 232 -3.77 0.80 -13.74
N ILE A 233 -2.99 -0.20 -14.16
CA ILE A 233 -3.15 -1.58 -13.69
C ILE A 233 -2.12 -1.97 -12.64
N ALA A 234 -0.97 -1.31 -12.61
CA ALA A 234 0.08 -1.63 -11.65
C ALA A 234 1.01 -0.46 -11.33
N LEU A 235 1.50 -0.42 -10.08
CA LEU A 235 2.53 0.53 -9.63
C LEU A 235 3.89 -0.15 -9.62
N VAL A 236 4.89 0.44 -10.30
CA VAL A 236 6.24 -0.12 -10.35
C VAL A 236 6.96 0.14 -9.03
N ARG A 237 7.47 -0.94 -8.40
CA ARG A 237 8.20 -0.88 -7.13
C ARG A 237 9.68 -1.11 -7.29
N ARG A 238 10.05 -2.05 -8.16
CA ARG A 238 11.45 -2.45 -8.38
C ARG A 238 11.67 -2.82 -9.85
N VAL A 239 12.92 -2.72 -10.28
CA VAL A 239 13.40 -3.21 -11.57
C VAL A 239 14.40 -4.33 -11.28
N MET A 240 14.13 -5.52 -11.80
CA MET A 240 15.01 -6.69 -11.77
C MET A 240 15.62 -6.88 -13.16
N ASN A 241 16.86 -7.37 -13.19
CA ASN A 241 17.50 -7.77 -14.43
C ASN A 241 18.38 -9.00 -14.14
N GLU A 242 18.41 -9.94 -15.07
CA GLU A 242 19.22 -11.14 -15.00
C GLU A 242 20.49 -10.96 -15.82
N MET A 243 21.65 -11.33 -15.26
CA MET A 243 22.90 -11.24 -15.99
C MET A 243 23.05 -12.45 -16.90
N PRO A 244 23.48 -12.26 -18.16
CA PRO A 244 23.73 -13.39 -19.05
C PRO A 244 24.86 -14.27 -18.50
N GLY A 245 24.76 -15.59 -18.75
CA GLY A 245 25.84 -16.55 -18.46
C GLY A 245 25.78 -17.25 -17.11
N PHE A 246 24.62 -17.22 -16.43
CA PHE A 246 24.35 -17.93 -15.18
C PHE A 246 23.04 -18.71 -15.27
#